data_AF-A0A7S3PV80-F1
#
_entry.id   AF-A0A7S3PV80-F1
#
_cell.length_a   1.000
_cell.length_b   1.000
_cell.length_c   1.000
_cell.angle_alpha   90.00
_cell.angle_beta   90.00
_cell.angle_gamma   90.00
#
_symmetry.space_group_name_H-M   'P 1'
#
loop_
_entity.id
_entity.type
_entity.pdbx_description
1 polymer ?
#
loop_
_entity_poly.entity_id
_entity_poly.type
_entity_poly.pdbx_seq_one_letter_code
_entity_poly.pdbx_strand_id
1 'polypeptide(L)'
;GVVSRLPLIVCFLTANHNSLLTLLMGIPFERAIKYHKVSGYLAFVNGIFHTIVAYIAYKEDAGKDQEIIKKFVSDGQVNLSGSLLLAIILSMVITASPYIRGKAFEVFYYFHIFFAMAMMGCAFYHSGILVALLASILWGGDVLIRKVYMACFRYPTSAQIKQLTDTVVEVKFPKTAGFDYNPGQYVKIAIPKLSVFQWHPISISSSPHQHYVTLHIRKRGAWTTRLHELAGKRTEVTILLEGPYGSLGVDLTSDRYKMVMLLSGGIGVTPMQ
;
A
#
# COMPACT_ATOMS: atom_id res chain seq x y z
N GLY A 1 8.55 -8.84 25.31
CA GLY A 1 8.79 -7.39 25.19
C GLY A 1 9.59 -7.02 23.96
N VAL A 2 10.89 -7.35 23.88
CA VAL A 2 11.77 -6.91 22.77
C VAL A 2 11.53 -7.71 21.48
N VAL A 3 11.41 -9.03 21.60
CA VAL A 3 11.17 -9.94 20.45
C VAL A 3 9.84 -9.62 19.74
N SER A 4 8.82 -9.17 20.48
CA SER A 4 7.51 -8.77 19.93
C SER A 4 7.53 -7.49 19.10
N ARG A 5 8.60 -6.70 19.17
CA ARG A 5 8.71 -5.42 18.44
C ARG A 5 9.32 -5.56 17.05
N LEU A 6 10.20 -6.55 16.84
CA LEU A 6 10.94 -6.71 15.59
C LEU A 6 10.02 -6.89 14.36
N PRO A 7 8.98 -7.74 14.41
CA PRO A 7 8.08 -7.89 13.27
C PRO A 7 7.33 -6.58 12.93
N LEU A 8 6.95 -5.79 13.94
CA LEU A 8 6.29 -4.50 13.71
C LEU A 8 7.22 -3.50 13.02
N ILE A 9 8.49 -3.42 13.43
CA ILE A 9 9.49 -2.55 12.79
C ILE A 9 9.65 -2.91 11.31
N VAL A 10 9.81 -4.20 11.00
CA VAL A 10 9.91 -4.69 9.62
C VAL A 10 8.62 -4.38 8.82
N CYS A 11 7.46 -4.50 9.45
CA CYS A 11 6.17 -4.21 8.85
C CYS A 11 6.08 -2.74 8.39
N PHE A 12 6.48 -1.79 9.23
CA PHE A 12 6.51 -0.37 8.87
C PHE A 12 7.60 -0.03 7.86
N LEU A 13 8.78 -0.65 7.97
CA LEU A 13 9.87 -0.49 7.00
C LEU A 13 9.49 -0.92 5.58
N THR A 14 8.51 -1.81 5.43
CA THR A 14 8.13 -2.41 4.14
C THR A 14 6.74 -1.99 3.66
N ALA A 15 6.07 -1.08 4.39
CA ALA A 15 4.70 -0.66 4.10
C ALA A 15 4.59 0.32 2.91
N ASN A 16 5.64 1.10 2.65
CA ASN A 16 5.60 2.24 1.72
C ASN A 16 6.32 1.95 0.40
N HIS A 17 5.82 2.54 -0.70
CA HIS A 17 6.41 2.41 -2.05
C HIS A 17 7.87 2.90 -2.11
N ASN A 18 8.17 4.01 -1.43
CA ASN A 18 9.49 4.63 -1.37
C ASN A 18 10.13 4.47 0.03
N SER A 19 9.81 3.36 0.71
CA SER A 19 10.40 3.09 2.02
C SER A 19 11.92 3.24 2.00
N LEU A 20 12.50 3.60 3.14
CA LEU A 20 13.95 3.68 3.29
C LEU A 20 14.64 2.38 2.83
N LEU A 21 13.97 1.23 2.99
CA LEU A 21 14.46 -0.06 2.52
C LEU A 21 14.48 -0.16 0.98
N THR A 22 13.42 0.29 0.29
CA THR A 22 13.39 0.27 -1.19
C THR A 22 14.43 1.23 -1.77
N LEU A 23 14.71 2.35 -1.09
CA LEU A 23 15.76 3.30 -1.45
C LEU A 23 17.19 2.75 -1.19
N LEU A 24 17.46 2.26 0.02
CA LEU A 24 18.81 1.81 0.41
C LEU A 24 19.20 0.46 -0.19
N MET A 25 18.25 -0.47 -0.31
CA MET A 25 18.53 -1.83 -0.79
C MET A 25 18.21 -2.01 -2.28
N GLY A 26 17.64 -1.00 -2.95
CA GLY A 26 17.22 -1.12 -4.35
C GLY A 26 16.15 -2.19 -4.60
N ILE A 27 15.43 -2.62 -3.56
CA ILE A 27 14.39 -3.65 -3.67
C ILE A 27 13.11 -2.97 -4.17
N PRO A 28 12.46 -3.48 -5.23
CA PRO A 28 11.20 -2.90 -5.70
C PRO A 28 10.05 -3.16 -4.70
N PHE A 29 9.10 -2.24 -4.63
CA PHE A 29 7.98 -2.29 -3.67
C PHE A 29 7.16 -3.59 -3.75
N GLU A 30 7.02 -4.16 -4.95
CA GLU A 30 6.30 -5.40 -5.21
C GLU A 30 6.90 -6.60 -4.47
N ARG A 31 8.20 -6.53 -4.14
CA ARG A 31 8.86 -7.51 -3.25
C ARG A 31 8.70 -7.08 -1.80
N ALA A 32 8.89 -5.80 -1.48
CA ALA A 32 8.76 -5.25 -0.13
C ALA A 32 7.39 -5.58 0.51
N ILE A 33 6.30 -5.47 -0.24
CA ILE A 33 4.93 -5.74 0.24
C ILE A 33 4.71 -7.21 0.65
N LYS A 34 5.53 -8.16 0.15
CA LYS A 34 5.50 -9.54 0.63
C LYS A 34 6.03 -9.63 2.05
N TYR A 35 7.13 -8.95 2.33
CA TYR A 35 7.70 -8.85 3.67
C TYR A 35 6.72 -8.16 4.63
N HIS A 36 6.09 -7.06 4.22
CA HIS A 36 5.07 -6.37 5.02
C HIS A 36 3.97 -7.32 5.53
N LYS A 37 3.42 -8.14 4.62
CA LYS A 37 2.38 -9.13 4.97
C LYS A 37 2.90 -10.16 5.96
N VAL A 38 4.05 -10.78 5.65
CA VAL A 38 4.64 -11.81 6.53
C VAL A 38 4.94 -11.24 7.90
N SER A 39 5.56 -10.06 7.97
CA SER A 39 5.87 -9.39 9.23
C SER A 39 4.63 -8.97 10.01
N GLY A 40 3.54 -8.60 9.33
CA GLY A 40 2.25 -8.30 9.97
C GLY A 40 1.63 -9.53 10.64
N TYR A 41 1.65 -10.70 9.98
CA TYR A 41 1.20 -11.95 10.58
C TYR A 41 2.10 -12.38 11.75
N LEU A 42 3.43 -12.25 11.60
CA LEU A 42 4.37 -12.53 12.69
C LEU A 42 4.16 -11.59 13.89
N ALA A 43 3.86 -10.32 13.66
CA ALA A 43 3.52 -9.37 14.73
C ALA A 43 2.27 -9.81 15.49
N PHE A 44 1.25 -10.28 14.79
CA PHE A 44 0.01 -10.77 15.41
C PHE A 44 0.25 -12.03 16.26
N VAL A 45 0.93 -13.04 15.70
CA VAL A 45 1.25 -14.29 16.42
C VAL A 45 2.11 -14.02 17.65
N ASN A 46 3.11 -13.15 17.52
CA ASN A 46 3.97 -12.77 18.63
C ASN A 46 3.23 -11.92 19.67
N GLY A 47 2.27 -11.09 19.23
CA GLY A 47 1.34 -10.38 20.12
C GLY A 47 0.51 -11.34 20.97
N ILE A 48 -0.09 -12.37 20.37
CA ILE A 48 -0.81 -13.42 21.10
C ILE A 48 0.11 -14.10 22.13
N PHE A 49 1.28 -14.56 21.68
CA PHE A 49 2.24 -15.24 22.56
C PHE A 49 2.67 -14.34 23.72
N HIS A 50 2.97 -13.07 23.44
CA HIS A 50 3.32 -12.09 24.46
C HIS A 50 2.21 -11.88 25.49
N THR A 51 0.95 -11.77 25.05
CA THR A 51 -0.21 -11.64 25.94
C THR A 51 -0.44 -12.91 26.77
N ILE A 52 -0.25 -14.11 26.20
CA ILE A 52 -0.37 -15.37 26.95
C ILE A 52 0.67 -15.43 28.07
N VAL A 53 1.94 -15.14 27.76
CA VAL A 53 3.01 -15.15 28.78
C VAL A 53 2.74 -14.11 29.86
N ALA A 54 2.30 -12.90 29.49
CA ALA A 54 1.93 -11.86 30.45
C ALA A 54 0.75 -12.27 31.33
N TYR A 55 -0.25 -12.94 30.76
CA TYR A 55 -1.40 -13.45 31.50
C TYR A 55 -1.03 -14.56 32.48
N ILE A 56 -0.13 -15.48 32.09
CA ILE A 56 0.36 -16.55 32.98
C ILE A 56 1.09 -15.95 34.17
N ALA A 57 2.03 -15.01 33.93
CA ALA A 57 2.75 -14.33 35.00
C ALA A 57 1.80 -13.56 35.94
N TYR A 58 0.84 -12.81 35.37
CA TYR A 58 -0.17 -12.11 36.15
C TYR A 58 -1.02 -13.06 37.02
N LYS A 59 -1.37 -14.23 36.47
CA LYS A 59 -2.15 -15.24 37.18
C LYS A 59 -1.40 -15.86 38.36
N GLU A 60 -0.09 -16.06 38.22
CA GLU A 60 0.75 -16.57 39.30
C GLU A 60 0.77 -15.58 40.48
N ASP A 61 0.82 -14.29 40.21
CA ASP A 61 0.80 -13.23 41.23
C ASP A 61 -0.60 -13.00 41.85
N ALA A 62 -1.67 -13.11 41.06
CA ALA A 62 -3.03 -12.76 41.49
C ALA A 62 -3.82 -13.90 42.16
N GLY A 63 -3.35 -15.16 42.09
CA GLY A 63 -4.02 -16.31 42.71
C GLY A 63 -5.32 -16.76 42.01
N LYS A 64 -6.22 -17.44 42.74
CA LYS A 64 -7.49 -17.97 42.21
C LYS A 64 -8.62 -16.94 42.26
N ASP A 65 -8.62 -16.03 41.29
CA ASP A 65 -9.70 -15.06 41.10
C ASP A 65 -10.65 -15.48 39.95
N GLN A 66 -11.97 -15.39 40.16
CA GLN A 66 -12.99 -15.72 39.16
C GLN A 66 -13.07 -14.67 38.04
N GLU A 67 -12.60 -13.44 38.27
CA GLU A 67 -12.59 -12.34 37.28
C GLU A 67 -11.18 -11.99 36.78
N ILE A 68 -10.24 -12.94 36.87
CA ILE A 68 -8.82 -12.71 36.60
C ILE A 68 -8.54 -12.16 35.19
N ILE A 69 -9.33 -12.54 34.18
CA ILE A 69 -9.18 -12.04 32.81
C ILE A 69 -9.56 -10.57 32.71
N LYS A 70 -10.69 -10.17 33.32
CA LYS A 70 -11.12 -8.76 33.31
C LYS A 70 -10.09 -7.90 34.03
N LYS A 71 -9.63 -8.37 35.19
CA LYS A 71 -8.57 -7.72 35.96
C LYS A 71 -7.30 -7.59 35.13
N PHE A 72 -6.79 -8.67 34.55
CA PHE A 72 -5.63 -8.61 33.66
C PHE A 72 -5.80 -7.53 32.59
N VAL A 73 -6.92 -7.52 31.85
CA VAL A 73 -7.13 -6.57 30.74
C VAL A 73 -7.19 -5.11 31.23
N SER A 74 -7.77 -4.85 32.40
CA SER A 74 -7.95 -3.47 32.88
C SER A 74 -6.90 -3.01 33.89
N ASP A 75 -6.08 -3.91 34.41
CA ASP A 75 -5.16 -3.62 35.51
C ASP A 75 -3.88 -2.94 35.00
N GLY A 76 -3.76 -1.68 35.37
CA GLY A 76 -2.63 -0.84 35.01
C GLY A 76 -2.57 -0.44 33.53
N GLN A 77 -1.74 0.56 33.26
CA GLN A 77 -1.56 1.11 31.92
C GLN A 77 -1.02 0.08 30.93
N VAL A 78 -0.10 -0.80 31.36
CA VAL A 78 0.61 -1.73 30.47
C VAL A 78 -0.32 -2.81 29.93
N ASN A 79 -1.15 -3.42 30.79
CA ASN A 79 -2.04 -4.50 30.34
C ASN A 79 -3.19 -3.95 29.49
N LEU A 80 -3.80 -2.83 29.91
CA LEU A 80 -4.84 -2.16 29.12
C LEU A 80 -4.35 -1.79 27.72
N SER A 81 -3.23 -1.09 27.63
CA SER A 81 -2.65 -0.70 26.34
C SER A 81 -2.20 -1.92 25.51
N GLY A 82 -1.69 -2.99 26.15
CA GLY A 82 -1.31 -4.23 25.48
C GLY A 82 -2.49 -5.00 24.90
N SER A 83 -3.58 -5.13 25.67
CA SER A 83 -4.83 -5.75 25.22
C SER A 83 -5.48 -4.95 24.08
N LEU A 84 -5.48 -3.61 24.17
CA LEU A 84 -5.95 -2.75 23.08
C LEU A 84 -5.10 -2.91 21.81
N LEU A 85 -3.76 -2.97 21.93
CA LEU A 85 -2.87 -3.23 20.80
C LEU A 85 -3.19 -4.56 20.11
N LEU A 86 -3.38 -5.63 20.88
CA LEU A 86 -3.72 -6.93 20.31
C LEU A 86 -5.06 -6.89 19.57
N ALA A 87 -6.07 -6.24 20.14
CA ALA A 87 -7.39 -6.07 19.50
C ALA A 87 -7.32 -5.26 18.19
N ILE A 88 -6.50 -4.20 18.17
CA ILE A 88 -6.24 -3.39 16.97
C ILE A 88 -5.55 -4.23 15.89
N ILE A 89 -4.47 -4.95 16.23
CA ILE A 89 -3.74 -5.80 15.27
C ILE A 89 -4.66 -6.91 14.73
N LEU A 90 -5.49 -7.52 15.57
CA LEU A 90 -6.49 -8.52 15.15
C LEU A 90 -7.45 -7.92 14.12
N SER A 91 -7.97 -6.72 14.36
CA SER A 91 -8.88 -6.02 13.45
C SER A 91 -8.20 -5.68 12.11
N MET A 92 -6.91 -5.33 12.14
CA MET A 92 -6.11 -5.15 10.91
C MET A 92 -5.97 -6.45 10.12
N VAL A 93 -5.69 -7.58 10.78
CA VAL A 93 -5.54 -8.89 10.12
C VAL A 93 -6.86 -9.35 9.49
N ILE A 94 -7.98 -9.16 10.19
CA ILE A 94 -9.31 -9.51 9.68
C ILE A 94 -9.63 -8.68 8.43
N THR A 95 -9.54 -7.36 8.53
CA THR A 95 -9.86 -6.45 7.41
C THR A 95 -8.89 -6.59 6.23
N ALA A 96 -7.63 -6.95 6.48
CA ALA A 96 -6.63 -7.22 5.43
C ALA A 96 -6.76 -8.61 4.77
N SER A 97 -7.64 -9.48 5.27
CA SER A 97 -7.83 -10.82 4.71
C SER A 97 -8.17 -10.76 3.21
N PRO A 98 -7.70 -11.74 2.40
CA PRO A 98 -7.99 -11.77 0.96
C PRO A 98 -9.48 -11.73 0.64
N TYR A 99 -10.32 -12.31 1.52
CA TYR A 99 -11.77 -12.32 1.39
C TYR A 99 -12.37 -10.91 1.50
N ILE A 100 -12.09 -10.20 2.60
CA ILE A 100 -12.66 -8.85 2.83
C ILE A 100 -12.05 -7.87 1.83
N ARG A 101 -10.74 -7.83 1.70
CA ARG A 101 -10.06 -6.91 0.78
C ARG A 101 -10.47 -7.13 -0.68
N GLY A 102 -10.74 -8.38 -1.07
CA GLY A 102 -11.19 -8.70 -2.43
C GLY A 102 -12.61 -8.20 -2.74
N LYS A 103 -13.49 -8.16 -1.73
CA LYS A 103 -14.89 -7.71 -1.88
C LYS A 103 -15.10 -6.22 -1.57
N ALA A 104 -14.36 -5.69 -0.61
CA ALA A 104 -14.53 -4.36 -0.06
C ALA A 104 -13.15 -3.71 0.19
N PHE A 105 -12.46 -3.36 -0.90
CA PHE A 105 -11.12 -2.76 -0.84
C PHE A 105 -11.09 -1.46 -0.03
N GLU A 106 -12.13 -0.63 -0.12
CA GLU A 106 -12.22 0.63 0.62
C GLU A 106 -12.29 0.41 2.13
N VAL A 107 -13.07 -0.59 2.57
CA VAL A 107 -13.15 -0.98 3.98
C VAL A 107 -11.76 -1.39 4.48
N PHE A 108 -11.08 -2.29 3.75
CA PHE A 108 -9.70 -2.63 4.07
C PHE A 108 -8.82 -1.38 4.17
N TYR A 109 -8.81 -0.53 3.14
CA TYR A 109 -7.90 0.60 3.06
C TYR A 109 -8.08 1.60 4.20
N TYR A 110 -9.30 2.06 4.45
CA TYR A 110 -9.57 3.08 5.48
C TYR A 110 -9.37 2.53 6.89
N PHE A 111 -9.89 1.33 7.19
CA PHE A 111 -9.70 0.74 8.52
C PHE A 111 -8.24 0.38 8.79
N HIS A 112 -7.49 -0.09 7.79
CA HIS A 112 -6.07 -0.42 7.97
C HIS A 112 -5.25 0.83 8.31
N ILE A 113 -5.50 1.97 7.68
CA ILE A 113 -4.85 3.24 8.01
C ILE A 113 -5.27 3.73 9.40
N PHE A 114 -6.56 3.71 9.71
CA PHE A 114 -7.09 4.09 11.02
C PHE A 114 -6.45 3.28 12.15
N PHE A 115 -6.45 1.95 12.02
CA PHE A 115 -5.86 1.05 13.00
C PHE A 115 -4.34 1.17 13.07
N ALA A 116 -3.63 1.44 11.98
CA ALA A 116 -2.19 1.72 12.02
C ALA A 116 -1.87 2.96 12.87
N MET A 117 -2.65 4.04 12.74
CA MET A 117 -2.50 5.25 13.56
C MET A 117 -2.86 4.98 15.03
N ALA A 118 -3.97 4.27 15.30
CA ALA A 118 -4.37 3.90 16.65
C ALA A 118 -3.33 2.99 17.34
N MET A 119 -2.75 2.04 16.59
CA MET A 119 -1.67 1.18 17.05
C MET A 119 -0.44 2.00 17.42
N MET A 120 -0.07 3.00 16.61
CA MET A 120 1.05 3.89 16.93
C MET A 120 0.83 4.60 18.27
N GLY A 121 -0.37 5.17 18.47
CA GLY A 121 -0.77 5.83 19.71
C GLY A 121 -0.70 4.89 20.92
N CYS A 122 -1.33 3.71 20.85
CA CYS A 122 -1.26 2.74 21.95
C CYS A 122 0.16 2.21 22.20
N ALA A 123 0.99 2.07 21.16
CA ALA A 123 2.37 1.58 21.29
C ALA A 123 3.25 2.54 22.11
N PHE A 124 3.01 3.87 22.02
CA PHE A 124 3.68 4.86 22.88
C PHE A 124 3.43 4.58 24.37
N TYR A 125 2.20 4.25 24.74
CA TYR A 125 1.82 4.00 26.14
C TYR A 125 2.20 2.61 26.65
N HIS A 126 2.31 1.60 25.77
CA HIS A 126 2.51 0.20 26.18
C HIS A 126 3.97 -0.16 26.48
N SER A 127 4.93 0.23 25.62
CA SER A 127 6.27 -0.39 25.68
C SER A 127 7.46 0.57 25.48
N GLY A 128 7.19 1.88 25.51
CA GLY A 128 8.18 2.94 25.44
C GLY A 128 8.37 3.53 24.05
N ILE A 129 8.93 4.74 24.04
CA ILE A 129 8.87 5.72 22.95
C ILE A 129 9.56 5.28 21.64
N LEU A 130 10.55 4.39 21.71
CA LEU A 130 11.45 4.09 20.58
C LEU A 130 10.74 3.44 19.37
N VAL A 131 9.90 2.42 19.58
CA VAL A 131 9.22 1.73 18.47
C VAL A 131 8.18 2.62 17.82
N ALA A 132 7.43 3.35 18.63
CA ALA A 132 6.40 4.25 18.16
C ALA A 132 7.00 5.47 17.43
N LEU A 133 8.12 6.03 17.92
CA LEU A 133 8.87 7.05 17.18
C LEU A 133 9.43 6.52 15.86
N LEU A 134 10.09 5.35 15.87
CA LEU A 134 10.69 4.79 14.67
C LEU A 134 9.62 4.53 13.60
N ALA A 135 8.51 3.91 13.98
CA ALA A 135 7.40 3.66 13.07
C ALA A 135 6.74 4.97 12.60
N SER A 136 6.63 5.99 13.46
CA SER A 136 6.12 7.32 13.09
C SER A 136 7.04 8.04 12.09
N ILE A 137 8.36 7.96 12.28
CA ILE A 137 9.35 8.57 11.37
C ILE A 137 9.35 7.84 10.03
N LEU A 138 9.40 6.50 10.05
CA LEU A 138 9.45 5.69 8.83
C LEU A 138 8.17 5.82 7.99
N TRP A 139 7.00 5.81 8.63
CA TRP A 139 5.73 5.90 7.92
C TRP A 139 5.34 7.36 7.65
N GLY A 140 5.28 8.18 8.69
CA GLY A 140 4.85 9.58 8.61
C GLY A 140 5.85 10.46 7.86
N GLY A 141 7.16 10.23 8.05
CA GLY A 141 8.21 10.93 7.30
C GLY A 141 8.16 10.63 5.80
N ASP A 142 8.01 9.36 5.41
CA ASP A 142 7.84 9.00 4.00
C ASP A 142 6.53 9.59 3.40
N VAL A 143 5.42 9.56 4.15
CA VAL A 143 4.17 10.21 3.73
C VAL A 143 4.38 11.71 3.54
N LEU A 144 5.05 12.38 4.49
CA LEU A 144 5.32 13.81 4.43
C LEU A 144 6.23 14.16 3.24
N ILE A 145 7.36 13.47 3.09
CA ILE A 145 8.30 13.65 1.97
C ILE A 145 7.55 13.48 0.66
N ARG A 146 6.73 12.43 0.53
CA ARG A 146 5.92 12.22 -0.68
C ARG A 146 4.90 13.34 -0.89
N LYS A 147 4.19 13.81 0.15
CA LYS A 147 3.22 14.90 -0.01
C LYS A 147 3.90 16.22 -0.38
N VAL A 148 5.07 16.51 0.18
CA VAL A 148 5.89 17.68 -0.16
C VAL A 148 6.44 17.55 -1.59
N TYR A 149 7.06 16.43 -1.92
CA TYR A 149 7.54 16.15 -3.27
C TYR A 149 6.39 16.22 -4.30
N MET A 150 5.23 15.63 -4.00
CA MET A 150 4.05 15.71 -4.84
C MET A 150 3.46 17.13 -4.91
N ALA A 151 3.61 17.96 -3.89
CA ALA A 151 3.18 19.35 -3.94
C ALA A 151 4.12 20.21 -4.79
N CYS A 152 5.43 19.96 -4.69
CA CYS A 152 6.46 20.73 -5.40
C CYS A 152 6.67 20.27 -6.86
N PHE A 153 6.51 18.97 -7.15
CA PHE A 153 6.85 18.35 -8.43
C PHE A 153 5.67 17.63 -9.08
N ARG A 154 4.44 18.02 -8.74
CA ARG A 154 3.26 17.54 -9.46
C ARG A 154 3.42 17.90 -10.94
N TYR A 155 3.25 16.92 -11.82
CA TYR A 155 3.08 17.15 -13.25
C TYR A 155 1.58 17.16 -13.56
N PRO A 156 0.83 18.24 -13.28
CA PRO A 156 -0.52 18.36 -13.82
C PRO A 156 -0.38 18.33 -15.33
N THR A 157 -0.86 17.26 -15.93
CA THR A 157 -0.69 17.02 -17.36
C THR A 157 -2.08 17.03 -18.00
N SER A 158 -2.22 17.76 -19.11
CA SER A 158 -3.44 17.63 -19.91
C SER A 158 -3.41 16.28 -20.61
N ALA A 159 -4.44 15.47 -20.36
CA ALA A 159 -4.61 14.18 -21.00
C ALA A 159 -5.88 14.17 -21.83
N GLN A 160 -5.78 13.59 -23.03
CA GLN A 160 -6.92 13.29 -23.87
C GLN A 160 -7.51 11.97 -23.41
N ILE A 161 -8.83 11.96 -23.18
CA ILE A 161 -9.56 10.74 -22.85
C ILE A 161 -10.55 10.39 -23.94
N LYS A 162 -10.55 9.11 -24.33
CA LYS A 162 -11.37 8.59 -25.41
C LYS A 162 -11.92 7.22 -25.04
N GLN A 163 -13.21 6.99 -25.25
CA GLN A 163 -13.77 5.65 -25.23
C GLN A 163 -13.27 4.89 -26.47
N LEU A 164 -12.56 3.78 -26.26
CA LEU A 164 -12.17 2.86 -27.33
C LEU A 164 -13.23 1.79 -27.55
N THR A 165 -13.82 1.29 -26.47
CA THR A 165 -14.91 0.31 -26.49
C THR A 165 -15.92 0.63 -25.38
N ASP A 166 -17.02 -0.11 -25.34
CA ASP A 166 -18.03 -0.01 -24.27
C ASP A 166 -17.47 -0.29 -22.86
N THR A 167 -16.26 -0.87 -22.78
CA THR A 167 -15.62 -1.22 -21.52
C THR A 167 -14.24 -0.64 -21.32
N VAL A 168 -13.63 0.01 -22.33
CA VAL A 168 -12.24 0.49 -22.27
C VAL A 168 -12.13 1.96 -22.63
N VAL A 169 -11.41 2.70 -21.78
CA VAL A 169 -11.02 4.10 -21.99
C VAL A 169 -9.53 4.17 -22.27
N GLU A 170 -9.16 4.89 -23.31
CA GLU A 170 -7.80 5.35 -23.58
C GLU A 170 -7.57 6.69 -22.88
N VAL A 171 -6.48 6.78 -22.15
CA VAL A 171 -5.96 8.03 -21.59
C VAL A 171 -4.59 8.27 -22.20
N LYS A 172 -4.42 9.38 -22.92
CA LYS A 172 -3.20 9.70 -23.66
C LYS A 172 -2.68 11.09 -23.28
N PHE A 173 -1.39 11.21 -22.96
CA PHE A 173 -0.78 12.48 -22.57
C PHE A 173 0.67 12.59 -23.08
N PRO A 174 1.20 13.79 -23.31
CA PRO A 174 2.57 13.97 -23.78
C PRO A 174 3.59 13.52 -22.71
N LYS A 175 4.68 12.87 -23.13
CA LYS A 175 5.79 12.49 -22.27
C LYS A 175 6.55 13.77 -21.85
N THR A 176 6.52 14.11 -20.55
CA THR A 176 7.24 15.28 -20.03
C THR A 176 8.74 15.01 -19.92
N ALA A 177 9.54 16.08 -19.96
CA ALA A 177 10.99 15.97 -19.75
C ALA A 177 11.27 15.38 -18.36
N GLY A 178 12.08 14.33 -18.30
CA GLY A 178 12.40 13.59 -17.06
C GLY A 178 11.43 12.45 -16.71
N PHE A 179 10.37 12.23 -17.50
CA PHE A 179 9.49 11.07 -17.33
C PHE A 179 9.98 9.88 -18.16
N ASP A 180 11.06 9.24 -17.73
CA ASP A 180 11.57 8.02 -18.37
C ASP A 180 11.09 6.76 -17.66
N TYR A 181 10.63 5.79 -18.44
CA TYR A 181 10.07 4.54 -17.94
C TYR A 181 10.53 3.35 -18.80
N ASN A 182 10.50 2.16 -18.22
CA ASN A 182 10.80 0.89 -18.88
C ASN A 182 9.51 0.11 -19.20
N PRO A 183 9.53 -0.80 -20.19
CA PRO A 183 8.39 -1.64 -20.50
C PRO A 183 7.90 -2.42 -19.26
N GLY A 184 6.58 -2.60 -19.16
CA GLY A 184 5.95 -3.28 -18.02
C GLY A 184 5.79 -2.46 -16.74
N GLN A 185 6.26 -1.20 -16.72
CA GLN A 185 6.00 -0.28 -15.61
C GLN A 185 4.56 0.27 -15.63
N TYR A 186 4.14 0.79 -14.48
CA TYR A 186 2.82 1.39 -14.28
C TYR A 186 2.96 2.77 -13.64
N VAL A 187 1.92 3.59 -13.78
CA VAL A 187 1.78 4.88 -13.09
C VAL A 187 0.58 4.84 -12.17
N LYS A 188 0.60 5.63 -11.11
CA LYS A 188 -0.62 5.98 -10.38
C LYS A 188 -1.16 7.28 -10.93
N ILE A 189 -2.45 7.28 -11.26
CA ILE A 189 -3.12 8.46 -11.78
C ILE A 189 -4.23 8.89 -10.83
N ALA A 190 -4.41 10.20 -10.68
CA ALA A 190 -5.60 10.80 -10.11
C ALA A 190 -6.20 11.80 -11.10
N ILE A 191 -7.53 11.78 -11.23
CA ILE A 191 -8.29 12.69 -12.10
C ILE A 191 -9.18 13.51 -11.17
N PRO A 192 -8.78 14.75 -10.81
CA PRO A 192 -9.51 15.57 -9.83
C PRO A 192 -10.99 15.77 -10.16
N LYS A 193 -11.35 15.79 -11.46
CA LYS A 193 -12.74 15.87 -11.94
C LYS A 193 -13.62 14.68 -11.51
N LEU A 194 -13.02 13.54 -11.18
CA LEU A 194 -13.72 12.35 -10.68
C LEU A 194 -13.55 12.16 -9.17
N SER A 195 -12.33 12.38 -8.67
CA SER A 195 -11.97 12.29 -7.26
C SER A 195 -10.60 12.92 -7.01
N VAL A 196 -10.51 13.72 -5.95
CA VAL A 196 -9.25 14.39 -5.53
C VAL A 196 -8.36 13.44 -4.71
N PHE A 197 -8.96 12.43 -4.07
CA PHE A 197 -8.28 11.56 -3.11
C PHE A 197 -7.98 10.16 -3.65
N GLN A 198 -8.66 9.73 -4.72
CA GLN A 198 -8.49 8.39 -5.28
C GLN A 198 -7.37 8.37 -6.32
N TRP A 199 -6.35 7.57 -6.05
CA TRP A 199 -5.23 7.28 -6.95
C TRP A 199 -5.32 5.83 -7.41
N HIS A 200 -5.22 5.61 -8.72
CA HIS A 200 -5.36 4.28 -9.31
C HIS A 200 -4.09 3.87 -10.04
N PRO A 201 -3.49 2.71 -9.73
CA PRO A 201 -2.36 2.18 -10.47
C PRO A 201 -2.82 1.61 -11.82
N ILE A 202 -2.24 2.10 -12.91
CA ILE A 202 -2.55 1.73 -14.29
C ILE A 202 -1.24 1.45 -15.04
N SER A 203 -1.15 0.28 -15.67
CA SER A 203 0.00 -0.09 -16.51
C SER A 203 0.15 0.85 -17.71
N ILE A 204 1.39 1.22 -18.00
CA ILE A 204 1.72 1.95 -19.22
C ILE A 204 1.67 0.97 -20.38
N SER A 205 0.93 1.33 -21.44
CA SER A 205 0.78 0.49 -22.64
C SER A 205 1.53 1.03 -23.86
N SER A 206 2.14 2.22 -23.75
CA SER A 206 2.97 2.82 -24.79
C SER A 206 4.42 2.40 -24.65
N SER A 207 5.15 2.32 -25.76
CA SER A 207 6.59 2.08 -25.73
C SER A 207 7.37 3.27 -25.14
N PRO A 208 8.43 3.06 -24.35
CA PRO A 208 9.30 4.12 -23.79
C PRO A 208 9.83 5.13 -24.80
N HIS A 209 9.95 4.73 -26.07
CA HIS A 209 10.47 5.53 -27.17
C HIS A 209 9.42 6.45 -27.81
N GLN A 210 8.14 6.31 -27.44
CA GLN A 210 7.07 7.15 -27.97
C GLN A 210 7.01 8.52 -27.27
N HIS A 211 6.60 9.55 -28.02
CA HIS A 211 6.41 10.91 -27.49
C HIS A 211 5.17 11.05 -26.59
N TYR A 212 4.25 10.10 -26.64
CA TYR A 212 3.04 10.08 -25.83
C TYR A 212 3.03 8.85 -24.94
N VAL A 213 2.55 9.04 -23.71
CA VAL A 213 2.24 7.97 -22.79
C VAL A 213 0.76 7.62 -22.94
N THR A 214 0.47 6.34 -23.15
CA THR A 214 -0.89 5.84 -23.32
C THR A 214 -1.22 4.83 -22.23
N LEU A 215 -2.42 4.95 -21.66
CA LEU A 215 -2.97 4.06 -20.66
C LEU A 215 -4.32 3.50 -21.12
N HIS A 216 -4.54 2.21 -20.91
CA HIS A 216 -5.81 1.55 -21.20
C HIS A 216 -6.51 1.11 -19.92
N ILE A 217 -7.68 1.69 -19.66
CA ILE A 217 -8.41 1.51 -18.40
C ILE A 217 -9.74 0.82 -18.67
N ARG A 218 -9.92 -0.37 -18.08
CA ARG A 218 -11.18 -1.12 -18.17
C ARG A 218 -12.18 -0.71 -17.09
N LYS A 219 -13.45 -0.57 -17.47
CA LYS A 219 -14.59 -0.38 -16.58
C LYS A 219 -14.78 -1.60 -15.67
N ARG A 220 -14.47 -1.46 -14.38
CA ARG A 220 -14.57 -2.53 -13.37
C ARG A 220 -15.16 -2.10 -12.02
N GLY A 221 -15.18 -0.80 -11.72
CA GLY A 221 -15.74 -0.25 -10.48
C GLY A 221 -16.20 1.19 -10.63
N ALA A 222 -16.74 1.77 -9.55
CA ALA A 222 -17.40 3.07 -9.56
C ALA A 222 -16.55 4.20 -10.17
N TRP A 223 -15.26 4.27 -9.82
CA TRP A 223 -14.35 5.27 -10.39
C TRP A 223 -14.15 5.09 -11.90
N THR A 224 -13.85 3.86 -12.35
CA THR A 224 -13.64 3.57 -13.78
C THR A 224 -14.91 3.71 -14.62
N THR A 225 -16.09 3.48 -14.03
CA THR A 225 -17.38 3.70 -14.69
C THR A 225 -17.61 5.18 -14.93
N ARG A 226 -17.37 6.03 -13.92
CA ARG A 226 -17.46 7.49 -14.07
C ARG A 226 -16.42 8.03 -15.07
N LEU A 227 -15.21 7.46 -15.09
CA LEU A 227 -14.21 7.78 -16.12
C LEU A 227 -14.71 7.43 -17.52
N HIS A 228 -15.31 6.26 -17.69
CA HIS A 228 -15.88 5.85 -18.98
C HIS A 228 -16.97 6.81 -19.44
N GLU A 229 -17.94 7.14 -18.58
CA GLU A 229 -19.00 8.12 -18.86
C GLU A 229 -18.42 9.51 -19.24
N LEU A 230 -17.39 9.96 -18.52
CA LEU A 230 -16.71 11.23 -18.80
C LEU A 230 -16.01 11.22 -20.17
N ALA A 231 -15.38 10.10 -20.55
CA ALA A 231 -14.67 9.93 -21.81
C ALA A 231 -15.61 9.87 -23.04
N GLY A 232 -16.91 9.59 -22.84
CA GLY A 232 -17.90 9.55 -23.92
C GLY A 232 -18.06 10.90 -24.64
N LYS A 233 -17.71 12.00 -23.98
CA LYS A 233 -17.77 13.34 -24.55
C LYS A 233 -16.49 13.77 -25.28
N ARG A 234 -15.47 12.90 -25.40
CA ARG A 234 -14.12 13.19 -25.93
C ARG A 234 -13.59 14.53 -25.43
N THR A 235 -13.08 14.52 -24.21
CA THR A 235 -12.70 15.75 -23.49
C THR A 235 -11.22 15.69 -23.10
N GLU A 236 -10.59 16.84 -22.96
CA GLU A 236 -9.32 16.95 -22.24
C GLU A 236 -9.57 17.07 -20.74
N VAL A 237 -8.76 16.37 -19.96
CA VAL A 237 -8.83 16.40 -18.50
C VAL A 237 -7.44 16.59 -17.92
N THR A 238 -7.36 17.34 -16.83
CA THR A 238 -6.13 17.39 -16.03
C THR A 238 -5.98 16.08 -15.28
N ILE A 239 -4.82 15.44 -15.43
CA ILE A 239 -4.43 14.27 -14.66
C ILE A 239 -3.24 14.61 -13.77
N LEU A 240 -3.18 13.96 -12.62
CA LEU A 240 -2.04 13.98 -11.72
C LEU A 240 -1.35 12.62 -11.83
N LEU A 241 -0.04 12.64 -12.05
CA LEU A 241 0.78 11.45 -12.30
C LEU A 241 1.76 11.23 -11.15
N GLU A 242 1.91 9.97 -10.75
CA GLU A 242 2.91 9.52 -9.79
C GLU A 242 3.56 8.23 -10.33
N GLY A 243 4.89 8.19 -10.38
CA GLY A 243 5.67 7.11 -10.95
C GLY A 243 6.73 7.61 -11.95
N PRO A 244 7.26 6.74 -12.82
CA PRO A 244 6.83 5.36 -13.05
C PRO A 244 7.22 4.39 -11.91
N TYR A 245 6.43 3.32 -11.76
CA TYR A 245 6.60 2.28 -10.76
C TYR A 245 6.69 0.90 -11.39
N GLY A 246 7.23 -0.04 -10.60
CA GLY A 246 7.42 -1.42 -11.02
C GLY A 246 8.80 -1.64 -11.64
N SER A 247 9.24 -2.89 -11.63
CA SER A 247 10.46 -3.34 -12.29
C SER A 247 10.18 -4.76 -12.76
N LEU A 248 10.51 -5.04 -14.02
CA LEU A 248 10.44 -6.41 -14.52
C LEU A 248 11.41 -7.28 -13.72
N GLY A 249 10.93 -8.41 -13.21
CA GLY A 249 11.78 -9.39 -12.53
C GLY A 249 12.74 -10.12 -13.45
N VAL A 250 12.60 -9.90 -14.77
CA VAL A 250 13.42 -10.47 -15.82
C VAL A 250 14.00 -9.32 -16.62
N ASP A 251 15.30 -9.38 -16.85
CA ASP A 251 15.97 -8.46 -17.77
C ASP A 251 15.65 -8.88 -19.20
N LEU A 252 14.78 -8.10 -19.85
CA LEU A 252 14.42 -8.26 -21.26
C LEU A 252 15.31 -7.43 -22.19
N THR A 253 16.21 -6.62 -21.63
CA THR A 253 17.01 -5.65 -22.38
C THR A 253 18.44 -6.14 -22.66
N SER A 254 18.94 -7.10 -21.89
CA SER A 254 20.22 -7.73 -22.17
C SER A 254 20.12 -8.96 -23.07
N ASP A 255 21.21 -9.27 -23.77
CA ASP A 255 21.38 -10.48 -24.60
C ASP A 255 21.41 -11.79 -23.80
N ARG A 256 21.02 -11.75 -22.52
CA ARG A 256 20.97 -12.90 -21.62
C ARG A 256 20.02 -13.98 -22.14
N TYR A 257 18.91 -13.59 -22.76
CA TYR A 257 17.90 -14.49 -23.29
C TYR A 257 17.82 -14.34 -24.81
N LYS A 258 18.18 -15.38 -25.55
CA LYS A 258 18.05 -15.41 -27.03
C LYS A 258 16.60 -15.52 -27.50
N MET A 259 15.71 -16.04 -26.65
CA MET A 259 14.28 -16.22 -26.95
C MET A 259 13.49 -15.94 -25.68
N VAL A 260 12.44 -15.13 -25.81
CA VAL A 260 11.49 -14.82 -24.74
C VAL A 260 10.09 -15.10 -25.27
N MET A 261 9.36 -15.99 -24.59
CA MET A 261 7.94 -16.24 -24.86
C MET A 261 7.09 -15.46 -23.84
N LEU A 262 6.33 -14.48 -24.32
CA LEU A 262 5.42 -13.69 -23.51
C LEU A 262 4.01 -14.29 -23.59
N LEU A 263 3.46 -14.71 -22.45
CA LEU A 263 2.11 -15.25 -22.34
C LEU A 263 1.23 -14.27 -21.56
N SER A 264 0.29 -13.60 -22.24
CA SER A 264 -0.71 -12.73 -21.61
C SER A 264 -2.14 -13.22 -21.84
N GLY A 265 -3.01 -13.00 -20.87
CA GLY A 265 -4.46 -13.22 -21.00
C GLY A 265 -5.27 -12.03 -20.49
N GLY A 266 -6.36 -11.69 -21.21
CA GLY A 266 -7.27 -10.61 -20.84
C GLY A 266 -6.59 -9.23 -20.81
N ILE A 267 -6.84 -8.44 -19.76
CA ILE A 267 -6.18 -7.13 -19.58
C ILE A 267 -4.68 -7.24 -19.25
N GLY A 268 -4.18 -8.45 -18.97
CA GLY A 268 -2.75 -8.69 -18.73
C GLY A 268 -1.88 -8.50 -19.97
N VAL A 269 -2.47 -8.24 -21.14
CA VAL A 269 -1.76 -7.88 -22.38
C VAL A 269 -1.22 -6.44 -22.35
N THR A 270 -1.83 -5.55 -21.57
CA THR A 270 -1.48 -4.11 -21.54
C THR A 270 0.00 -3.82 -21.26
N PRO A 271 0.69 -4.47 -20.30
CA PRO A 271 2.13 -4.27 -20.10
C PRO A 271 3.04 -4.97 -21.13
N MET A 272 2.47 -5.75 -22.06
CA MET A 272 3.21 -6.51 -23.09
C MET A 272 3.12 -5.89 -24.48
N GLN A 273 2.37 -4.80 -24.65
CA GLN A 273 2.26 -4.05 -25.91
C GLN A 273 3.38 -3.03 -26.10
#